data_AF-A0A3A5J9Y6-F1
#
_entry.id   AF-A0A3A5J9Y6-F1
#
_cell.length_a   1.000
_cell.length_b   1.000
_cell.length_c   1.000
_cell.angle_alpha   90.00
_cell.angle_beta   90.00
_cell.angle_gamma   90.00
#
_symmetry.space_group_name_H-M   'P 1'
#
loop_
_entity.id
_entity.type
_entity.pdbx_description
1 polymer ?
#
loop_
_entity_poly.entity_id
_entity_poly.type
_entity_poly.pdbx_seq_one_letter_code
_entity_poly.pdbx_strand_id
1 'polypeptide(L)'
;MATGCPAKLLGSPSRLRHHDDIQMTRSCVCMFKPLIGGLATALLLAGCAGAPQTESVEKSLEQTSPERQTVASTALAQIGDAYAPNMAGPDQYDDAGLAYYAYRQNGRSLPRTLADQLSAGVPISLDAAEPGDLVFFRLDTPDGKGRLTVGVLASESVAVVTLPGATNAGGGVRRVSLAGDYWRARLIGVTRILADTGND
;
A
#
# COMPACT_ATOMS: atom_id res chain seq x y z
N MET A 1 -48.04 18.10 -33.72
CA MET A 1 -47.33 19.39 -33.74
C MET A 1 -46.19 19.32 -32.75
N ALA A 2 -44.98 19.07 -33.25
CA ALA A 2 -43.74 19.12 -32.48
C ALA A 2 -42.66 19.70 -33.41
N THR A 3 -42.23 20.92 -33.08
CA THR A 3 -40.93 21.52 -33.42
C THR A 3 -39.80 20.58 -32.96
N GLY A 4 -38.68 20.35 -33.64
CA GLY A 4 -38.09 20.90 -34.85
C GLY A 4 -36.70 20.26 -35.07
N CYS A 5 -36.25 20.35 -36.33
CA CYS A 5 -34.90 20.25 -36.90
C CYS A 5 -33.95 19.05 -36.61
N PRO A 6 -33.49 18.36 -37.68
CA PRO A 6 -32.29 17.51 -37.71
C PRO A 6 -31.06 18.30 -38.19
N ALA A 7 -29.86 17.94 -37.73
CA ALA A 7 -28.61 18.34 -38.39
C ALA A 7 -27.57 17.23 -38.34
N LYS A 8 -27.32 16.67 -39.51
CA LYS A 8 -26.35 15.63 -39.84
C LYS A 8 -25.07 16.30 -40.34
N LEU A 9 -23.95 15.93 -39.72
CA LEU A 9 -22.60 15.73 -40.27
C LEU A 9 -22.21 16.48 -41.57
N LEU A 10 -21.24 17.37 -41.42
CA LEU A 10 -20.07 17.60 -42.30
C LEU A 10 -18.97 18.13 -41.35
N GLY A 11 -17.67 17.85 -41.44
CA GLY A 11 -16.81 17.07 -42.30
C GLY A 11 -15.40 17.21 -41.69
N SER A 12 -14.56 16.19 -41.78
CA SER A 12 -13.17 16.23 -41.28
C SER A 12 -12.32 17.26 -42.04
N PRO A 13 -11.27 17.79 -41.40
CA PRO A 13 -9.94 17.53 -41.96
C PRO A 13 -8.85 17.26 -40.91
N SER A 14 -8.03 16.27 -41.24
CA SER A 14 -6.57 16.18 -41.09
C SER A 14 -5.84 17.11 -40.12
N ARG A 15 -5.14 16.48 -39.17
CA ARG A 15 -3.70 16.64 -38.88
C ARG A 15 -3.20 18.07 -38.64
N LEU A 16 -3.00 18.42 -37.36
CA LEU A 16 -1.91 19.29 -36.95
C LEU A 16 -1.18 18.69 -35.75
N ARG A 17 0.14 18.63 -35.91
CA ARG A 17 1.16 18.16 -35.00
C ARG A 17 1.83 19.44 -34.44
N HIS A 18 1.85 19.62 -33.14
CA HIS A 18 2.67 20.57 -32.35
C HIS A 18 2.79 19.84 -31.00
N HIS A 19 3.93 19.33 -30.53
CA HIS A 19 5.27 19.89 -30.44
C HIS A 19 5.24 21.34 -29.95
N ASP A 20 4.95 21.48 -28.66
CA ASP A 20 5.46 22.61 -27.89
C ASP A 20 6.97 22.38 -27.67
N ASP A 21 7.73 23.13 -28.46
CA ASP A 21 9.17 23.31 -28.35
C ASP A 21 9.51 23.94 -26.99
N ILE A 22 10.25 23.19 -26.18
CA ILE A 22 11.09 23.71 -25.11
C ILE A 22 12.22 24.49 -25.79
N GLN A 23 11.98 25.79 -26.03
CA GLN A 23 13.01 26.72 -26.49
C GLN A 23 13.98 27.03 -25.35
N MET A 24 14.99 26.18 -25.30
CA MET A 24 16.39 26.44 -25.00
C MET A 24 16.80 27.93 -25.07
N THR A 25 16.67 28.64 -23.95
CA THR A 25 17.26 29.98 -23.75
C THR A 25 18.63 29.87 -23.09
N ARG A 26 19.62 29.71 -23.97
CA ARG A 26 20.95 30.33 -23.98
C ARG A 26 21.53 30.82 -22.64
N SER A 27 22.50 30.05 -22.16
CA SER A 27 23.76 30.45 -21.56
C SER A 27 23.96 31.94 -21.23
N CYS A 28 23.93 32.26 -19.95
CA CYS A 28 24.79 33.29 -19.37
C CYS A 28 25.64 32.62 -18.28
N VAL A 29 26.72 31.96 -18.71
CA VAL A 29 27.78 31.51 -17.81
C VAL A 29 28.48 32.77 -17.31
N CYS A 30 28.14 33.20 -16.09
CA CYS A 30 28.98 34.14 -15.36
C CYS A 30 30.29 33.43 -15.07
N MET A 31 31.31 33.71 -15.87
CA MET A 31 32.70 33.40 -15.55
C MET A 31 33.09 34.19 -14.29
N PHE A 32 32.87 33.60 -13.12
CA PHE A 32 33.57 33.99 -11.92
C PHE A 32 34.63 32.93 -11.65
N LYS A 33 35.88 33.30 -11.92
CA LYS A 33 37.05 32.44 -11.87
C LYS A 33 37.64 32.56 -10.45
N PRO A 34 37.59 31.53 -9.58
CA PRO A 34 38.22 31.62 -8.28
C PRO A 34 39.70 31.30 -8.45
N LEU A 35 40.57 32.24 -8.08
CA LEU A 35 41.98 31.98 -7.87
C LEU A 35 42.19 31.63 -6.39
N ILE A 36 42.92 30.52 -6.18
CA ILE A 36 43.66 30.14 -4.97
C ILE A 36 42.87 29.37 -3.90
N GLY A 37 43.21 28.08 -3.77
CA GLY A 37 43.48 27.47 -2.47
C GLY A 37 42.55 26.35 -2.00
N GLY A 38 42.93 25.10 -2.31
CA GLY A 38 42.75 23.97 -1.38
C GLY A 38 41.45 23.17 -1.45
N LEU A 39 41.62 21.88 -1.78
CA LEU A 39 40.98 20.69 -1.17
C LEU A 39 39.45 20.48 -1.29
N ALA A 40 39.11 19.24 -1.63
CA ALA A 40 37.87 18.50 -1.32
C ALA A 40 36.70 18.53 -2.33
N THR A 41 36.53 17.36 -2.96
CA THR A 41 35.32 16.63 -3.34
C THR A 41 34.01 17.10 -2.69
N ALA A 42 32.92 17.20 -3.47
CA ALA A 42 31.59 16.73 -3.07
C ALA A 42 30.58 16.77 -4.24
N LEU A 43 30.15 15.58 -4.64
CA LEU A 43 28.97 15.30 -5.47
C LEU A 43 27.71 15.72 -4.69
N LEU A 44 26.89 16.63 -5.22
CA LEU A 44 25.56 16.93 -4.65
C LEU A 44 24.51 16.08 -5.36
N LEU A 45 24.19 14.91 -4.79
CA LEU A 45 22.97 14.18 -5.09
C LEU A 45 21.79 14.91 -4.44
N ALA A 46 20.86 15.39 -5.26
CA ALA A 46 19.58 15.91 -4.81
C ALA A 46 18.74 14.74 -4.25
N GLY A 47 18.51 14.74 -2.94
CA GLY A 47 17.66 13.77 -2.27
C GLY A 47 16.18 14.03 -2.52
N CYS A 48 15.48 13.04 -3.08
CA CYS A 48 14.03 12.94 -2.96
C CYS A 48 13.71 12.47 -1.53
N ALA A 49 13.29 13.38 -0.65
CA ALA A 49 12.80 13.04 0.68
C ALA A 49 11.40 12.39 0.57
N GLY A 50 11.38 11.10 0.27
CA GLY A 50 10.18 10.27 0.22
C GLY A 50 10.02 9.44 1.50
N ALA A 51 9.25 10.00 2.45
CA ALA A 51 8.45 9.35 3.50
C ALA A 51 9.16 8.50 4.61
N PRO A 52 9.13 8.93 5.89
CA PRO A 52 9.68 8.20 7.04
C PRO A 52 9.03 6.82 7.31
N GLN A 53 8.00 6.43 6.56
CA GLN A 53 7.28 5.17 6.71
C GLN A 53 7.85 4.03 5.85
N THR A 54 8.62 4.34 4.81
CA THR A 54 9.27 3.30 3.99
C THR A 54 10.48 2.74 4.73
N GLU A 55 11.31 3.61 5.29
CA GLU A 55 12.50 3.23 6.08
C GLU A 55 12.13 2.38 7.31
N SER A 56 11.05 2.72 8.02
CA SER A 56 10.62 1.95 9.19
C SER A 56 10.10 0.55 8.83
N VAL A 57 9.47 0.41 7.66
CA VAL A 57 9.00 -0.89 7.15
C VAL A 57 10.16 -1.76 6.72
N GLU A 58 11.09 -1.23 5.92
CA GLU A 58 12.28 -1.99 5.49
C GLU A 58 13.09 -2.51 6.69
N LYS A 59 13.37 -1.64 7.65
CA LYS A 59 14.07 -2.02 8.88
C LYS A 59 13.33 -3.10 9.68
N SER A 60 12.02 -2.97 9.82
CA SER A 60 11.22 -3.97 10.55
C SER A 60 11.24 -5.33 9.85
N LEU A 61 11.22 -5.33 8.51
CA LEU A 61 11.29 -6.55 7.71
C LEU A 61 12.64 -7.26 7.85
N GLU A 62 13.75 -6.54 7.97
CA GLU A 62 15.08 -7.13 8.19
C GLU A 62 15.27 -7.75 9.58
N GLN A 63 14.50 -7.29 10.57
CA GLN A 63 14.63 -7.71 11.98
C GLN A 63 13.70 -8.87 12.37
N THR A 64 12.73 -9.23 11.54
CA THR A 64 11.79 -10.34 11.77
C THR A 64 12.32 -11.66 11.19
N SER A 65 11.73 -12.79 11.56
CA SER A 65 12.07 -14.07 10.93
C SER A 65 11.81 -14.06 9.41
N PRO A 66 12.60 -14.81 8.61
CA PRO A 66 12.46 -14.85 7.15
C PRO A 66 11.05 -15.23 6.69
N GLU A 67 10.40 -16.19 7.36
CA GLU A 67 9.05 -16.65 7.02
C GLU A 67 8.02 -15.53 7.13
N ARG A 68 8.16 -14.71 8.18
CA ARG A 68 7.23 -13.62 8.47
C ARG A 68 7.52 -12.43 7.56
N GLN A 69 8.80 -12.17 7.27
CA GLN A 69 9.25 -11.19 6.30
C GLN A 69 8.65 -11.42 4.91
N THR A 70 8.65 -12.66 4.42
CA THR A 70 8.16 -12.94 3.06
C THR A 70 6.63 -12.80 2.95
N VAL A 71 5.88 -13.15 3.99
CA VAL A 71 4.43 -12.89 4.07
C VAL A 71 4.13 -11.39 4.02
N ALA A 72 4.79 -10.59 4.85
CA ALA A 72 4.61 -9.14 4.86
C ALA A 72 5.01 -8.50 3.52
N SER A 73 6.14 -8.93 2.95
CA SER A 73 6.62 -8.46 1.65
C SER A 73 5.64 -8.80 0.52
N THR A 74 5.03 -9.99 0.56
CA THR A 74 4.01 -10.40 -0.41
C THR A 74 2.79 -9.49 -0.34
N ALA A 75 2.30 -9.17 0.86
CA ALA A 75 1.18 -8.23 1.02
C ALA A 75 1.53 -6.81 0.54
N LEU A 76 2.74 -6.33 0.87
CA LEU A 76 3.24 -5.02 0.40
C LEU A 76 3.33 -4.94 -1.12
N ALA A 77 3.68 -6.03 -1.80
CA ALA A 77 3.76 -6.07 -3.25
C ALA A 77 2.40 -5.89 -3.95
N GLN A 78 1.28 -6.08 -3.24
CA GLN A 78 -0.06 -5.95 -3.80
C GLN A 78 -0.65 -4.55 -3.61
N ILE A 79 0.10 -3.59 -3.05
CA ILE A 79 -0.39 -2.22 -2.88
C ILE A 79 -0.80 -1.63 -4.24
N GLY A 80 -2.04 -1.14 -4.32
CA GLY A 80 -2.63 -0.62 -5.55
C GLY A 80 -3.62 -1.59 -6.21
N ASP A 81 -3.58 -2.88 -5.88
CA ASP A 81 -4.51 -3.86 -6.44
C ASP A 81 -5.95 -3.61 -6.00
N ALA A 82 -6.89 -3.96 -6.87
CA ALA A 82 -8.28 -3.54 -6.71
C ALA A 82 -9.01 -4.38 -5.66
N TYR A 83 -9.98 -3.75 -4.99
CA TYR A 83 -10.92 -4.50 -4.16
C TYR A 83 -11.99 -5.15 -5.05
N ALA A 84 -12.25 -6.44 -4.84
CA ALA A 84 -13.39 -7.14 -5.43
C ALA A 84 -13.93 -8.21 -4.48
N PRO A 85 -15.27 -8.29 -4.27
CA PRO A 85 -15.86 -9.29 -3.39
C PRO A 85 -15.49 -10.72 -3.79
N ASN A 86 -15.22 -11.58 -2.81
CA ASN A 86 -14.84 -12.99 -2.97
C ASN A 86 -13.50 -13.25 -3.69
N MET A 87 -12.74 -12.21 -4.02
CA MET A 87 -11.44 -12.35 -4.69
C MET A 87 -10.29 -12.53 -3.68
N ALA A 88 -9.28 -13.30 -4.08
CA ALA A 88 -8.12 -13.65 -3.27
C ALA A 88 -6.83 -13.75 -4.11
N GLY A 89 -6.63 -12.74 -4.97
CA GLY A 89 -5.44 -12.51 -5.77
C GLY A 89 -5.40 -13.21 -7.13
N PRO A 90 -4.35 -12.94 -7.92
CA PRO A 90 -3.29 -11.97 -7.61
C PRO A 90 -3.70 -10.50 -7.84
N ASP A 91 -4.66 -10.20 -8.71
CA ASP A 91 -4.88 -8.79 -9.10
C ASP A 91 -6.00 -8.09 -8.32
N GLN A 92 -6.78 -8.86 -7.54
CA GLN A 92 -7.97 -8.39 -6.85
C GLN A 92 -8.19 -9.12 -5.53
N TYR A 93 -8.65 -8.39 -4.52
CA TYR A 93 -8.77 -8.88 -3.14
C TYR A 93 -10.07 -8.45 -2.46
N ASP A 94 -10.63 -9.29 -1.59
CA ASP A 94 -11.58 -8.86 -0.57
C ASP A 94 -10.90 -8.65 0.79
N ASP A 95 -11.69 -8.42 1.85
CA ASP A 95 -11.17 -8.14 3.19
C ASP A 95 -10.21 -9.22 3.70
N ALA A 96 -10.52 -10.50 3.46
CA ALA A 96 -9.71 -11.64 3.90
C ALA A 96 -8.71 -12.12 2.83
N GLY A 97 -8.98 -11.78 1.57
CA GLY A 97 -8.30 -12.32 0.40
C GLY A 97 -6.81 -11.97 0.35
N LEU A 98 -6.42 -10.77 0.78
CA LEU A 98 -5.02 -10.34 0.77
C LEU A 98 -4.17 -11.15 1.76
N ALA A 99 -4.63 -11.28 3.01
CA ALA A 99 -3.95 -12.08 4.03
C ALA A 99 -3.90 -13.55 3.60
N TYR A 100 -5.02 -14.09 3.11
CA TYR A 100 -5.11 -15.46 2.59
C TYR A 100 -4.11 -15.70 1.45
N TYR A 101 -4.02 -14.79 0.50
CA TYR A 101 -3.06 -14.87 -0.60
C TYR A 101 -1.62 -14.79 -0.11
N ALA A 102 -1.29 -13.81 0.72
CA ALA A 102 0.07 -13.62 1.22
C ALA A 102 0.59 -14.86 1.96
N TYR A 103 -0.22 -15.47 2.81
CA TYR A 103 0.13 -16.72 3.48
C TYR A 103 0.28 -17.88 2.49
N ARG A 104 -0.69 -18.07 1.58
CA ARG A 104 -0.69 -19.17 0.62
C ARG A 104 0.51 -19.13 -0.33
N GLN A 105 0.90 -17.94 -0.82
CA GLN A 105 2.05 -17.78 -1.70
C GLN A 105 3.38 -18.13 -1.01
N ASN A 106 3.41 -18.06 0.32
CA ASN A 106 4.56 -18.43 1.13
C ASN A 106 4.45 -19.86 1.70
N GLY A 107 3.58 -20.70 1.12
CA GLY A 107 3.41 -22.09 1.52
C GLY A 107 2.78 -22.28 2.91
N ARG A 108 2.11 -21.24 3.44
CA ARG A 108 1.46 -21.28 4.75
C ARG A 108 -0.05 -21.36 4.59
N SER A 109 -0.67 -22.23 5.39
CA SER A 109 -2.12 -22.36 5.40
C SER A 109 -2.74 -21.23 6.23
N LEU A 110 -3.75 -20.58 5.67
CA LEU A 110 -4.58 -19.63 6.38
C LEU A 110 -6.05 -19.87 5.96
N PRO A 111 -7.02 -19.92 6.88
CA PRO A 111 -8.42 -20.03 6.50
C PRO A 111 -8.90 -18.87 5.62
N ARG A 112 -9.94 -19.10 4.82
CA ARG A 112 -10.46 -18.10 3.86
C ARG A 112 -11.32 -17.01 4.50
N THR A 113 -11.97 -17.30 5.63
CA THR A 113 -12.94 -16.41 6.28
C THR A 113 -12.27 -15.57 7.37
N LEU A 114 -12.75 -14.35 7.59
CA LEU A 114 -12.22 -13.45 8.62
C LEU A 114 -12.34 -14.03 10.03
N ALA A 115 -13.44 -14.74 10.32
CA ALA A 115 -13.69 -15.30 11.65
C ALA A 115 -12.72 -16.44 11.96
N ASP A 116 -12.46 -17.29 10.98
CA ASP A 116 -11.50 -18.38 11.12
C ASP A 116 -10.07 -17.81 11.17
N GLN A 117 -9.74 -16.79 10.37
CA GLN A 117 -8.42 -16.13 10.44
C GLN A 117 -8.14 -15.52 11.81
N LEU A 118 -9.14 -14.88 12.41
CA LEU A 118 -9.03 -14.29 13.75
C LEU A 118 -8.73 -15.35 14.81
N SER A 119 -9.27 -16.56 14.66
CA SER A 119 -9.12 -17.68 15.60
C SER A 119 -8.06 -18.71 15.21
N ALA A 120 -7.40 -18.57 14.06
CA ALA A 120 -6.47 -19.57 13.51
C ALA A 120 -5.11 -19.65 14.23
N GLY A 121 -4.76 -18.67 15.05
CA GLY A 121 -3.47 -18.56 15.69
C GLY A 121 -3.53 -18.06 17.12
N VAL A 122 -2.40 -17.58 17.62
CA VAL A 122 -2.25 -17.11 19.00
C VAL A 122 -2.60 -15.63 19.08
N PRO A 123 -3.56 -15.23 19.94
CA PRO A 123 -3.82 -13.81 20.22
C PRO A 123 -2.61 -13.18 20.92
N ILE A 124 -2.15 -12.04 20.42
CA ILE A 124 -1.03 -11.29 21.00
C ILE A 124 -1.39 -9.82 21.19
N SER A 125 -0.62 -9.12 22.02
CA SER A 125 -0.73 -7.66 22.13
C SER A 125 -0.15 -6.98 20.88
N LEU A 126 -0.63 -5.77 20.55
CA LEU A 126 -0.08 -5.00 19.44
C LEU A 126 1.41 -4.67 19.64
N ASP A 127 1.85 -4.47 20.87
CA ASP A 127 3.25 -4.13 21.18
C ASP A 127 4.19 -5.33 20.99
N ALA A 128 3.66 -6.56 20.97
CA ALA A 128 4.40 -7.77 20.64
C ALA A 128 4.26 -8.15 19.15
N ALA A 129 3.50 -7.39 18.38
CA ALA A 129 3.21 -7.71 17.00
C ALA A 129 4.40 -7.41 16.08
N GLU A 130 4.62 -8.29 15.12
CA GLU A 130 5.75 -8.22 14.21
C GLU A 130 5.28 -8.35 12.75
N PRO A 131 6.05 -7.91 11.74
CA PRO A 131 5.65 -7.97 10.35
C PRO A 131 5.21 -9.38 9.93
N GLY A 132 4.04 -9.54 9.35
CA GLY A 132 3.45 -10.85 9.00
C GLY A 132 2.31 -11.28 9.94
N ASP A 133 2.20 -10.71 11.14
CA ASP A 133 1.05 -10.91 12.02
C ASP A 133 -0.22 -10.32 11.40
N LEU A 134 -1.37 -10.87 11.78
CA LEU A 134 -2.67 -10.39 11.31
C LEU A 134 -3.27 -9.43 12.32
N VAL A 135 -3.61 -8.22 11.88
CA VAL A 135 -4.29 -7.19 12.68
C VAL A 135 -5.74 -7.07 12.22
N PHE A 136 -6.70 -7.14 13.15
CA PHE A 136 -8.12 -7.14 12.84
C PHE A 136 -8.78 -5.84 13.26
N PHE A 137 -9.63 -5.29 12.41
CA PHE A 137 -10.32 -4.02 12.66
C PHE A 137 -11.84 -4.14 12.49
N ARG A 138 -12.59 -3.37 13.27
CA ARG A 138 -14.02 -3.13 13.09
C ARG A 138 -14.23 -1.73 12.54
N LEU A 139 -14.44 -1.62 11.23
CA LEU A 139 -14.67 -0.34 10.57
C LEU A 139 -16.13 0.07 10.68
N ASP A 140 -16.38 1.37 10.79
CA ASP A 140 -17.75 1.88 10.84
C ASP A 140 -18.42 1.75 9.48
N THR A 141 -19.71 1.43 9.52
CA THR A 141 -20.57 1.32 8.34
C THR A 141 -21.80 2.21 8.53
N PRO A 142 -22.43 2.71 7.45
CA PRO A 142 -23.61 3.57 7.57
C PRO A 142 -24.79 2.93 8.32
N ASP A 143 -24.88 1.60 8.33
CA ASP A 143 -25.90 0.84 9.04
C ASP A 143 -25.56 0.56 10.52
N GLY A 144 -24.41 1.05 11.02
CA GLY A 144 -23.99 0.96 12.41
C GLY A 144 -23.55 -0.44 12.88
N LYS A 145 -23.57 -1.46 12.01
CA LYS A 145 -23.19 -2.84 12.37
C LYS A 145 -21.68 -3.04 12.44
N GLY A 146 -20.95 -2.19 11.73
CA GLY A 146 -19.52 -2.29 11.53
C GLY A 146 -19.13 -3.44 10.60
N ARG A 147 -17.95 -3.33 10.00
CA ARG A 147 -17.37 -4.31 9.09
C ARG A 147 -16.07 -4.82 9.67
N LEU A 148 -15.96 -6.14 9.82
CA LEU A 148 -14.70 -6.79 10.15
C LEU A 148 -13.77 -6.75 8.92
N THR A 149 -12.51 -6.42 9.11
CA THR A 149 -11.46 -6.53 8.09
C THR A 149 -10.14 -6.93 8.75
N VAL A 150 -9.20 -7.42 7.94
CA VAL A 150 -7.87 -7.84 8.40
C VAL A 150 -6.79 -7.11 7.61
N GLY A 151 -5.67 -6.83 8.28
CA GLY A 151 -4.44 -6.37 7.65
C GLY A 151 -3.28 -7.31 7.94
N VAL A 152 -2.33 -7.37 7.02
CA VAL A 152 -1.03 -8.00 7.24
C VAL A 152 -0.09 -6.92 7.78
N LEU A 153 0.47 -7.12 8.97
CA LEU A 153 1.39 -6.17 9.56
C LEU A 153 2.68 -6.10 8.74
N ALA A 154 3.20 -4.90 8.49
CA ALA A 154 4.44 -4.67 7.74
C ALA A 154 5.53 -4.01 8.61
N SER A 155 5.13 -3.35 9.70
CA SER A 155 5.98 -2.83 10.78
C SER A 155 5.13 -2.58 12.03
N GLU A 156 5.75 -2.17 13.13
CA GLU A 156 5.06 -1.76 14.38
C GLU A 156 3.92 -0.76 14.18
N SER A 157 3.97 0.06 13.12
CA SER A 157 3.03 1.15 12.89
C SER A 157 2.36 1.11 11.51
N VAL A 158 2.62 0.09 10.70
CA VAL A 158 2.07 -0.02 9.34
C VAL A 158 1.49 -1.39 9.11
N ALA A 159 0.24 -1.45 8.66
CA ALA A 159 -0.39 -2.65 8.12
C ALA A 159 -0.82 -2.44 6.66
N VAL A 160 -0.94 -3.53 5.92
CA VAL A 160 -1.50 -3.54 4.56
C VAL A 160 -2.88 -4.16 4.62
N VAL A 161 -3.89 -3.41 4.19
CA VAL A 161 -5.31 -3.81 4.23
C VAL A 161 -5.94 -3.67 2.86
N THR A 162 -6.98 -4.44 2.60
CA THR A 162 -7.85 -4.26 1.42
C THR A 162 -9.16 -3.65 1.86
N LEU A 163 -9.56 -2.54 1.24
CA LEU A 163 -10.80 -1.85 1.58
C LEU A 163 -11.69 -1.65 0.36
N PRO A 164 -13.02 -1.72 0.53
CA PRO A 164 -13.94 -1.31 -0.51
C PRO A 164 -13.75 0.19 -0.79
N GLY A 165 -14.09 0.60 -2.00
CA GLY A 165 -14.09 2.00 -2.36
C GLY A 165 -15.23 2.74 -1.69
N ALA A 166 -15.05 4.04 -1.44
CA ALA A 166 -16.22 4.90 -1.37
C ALA A 166 -16.89 4.89 -2.76
N THR A 167 -18.19 5.16 -2.84
CA THR A 167 -18.90 5.26 -4.13
C THR A 167 -18.09 6.15 -5.09
N ASN A 168 -17.67 5.58 -6.22
CA ASN A 168 -16.84 6.18 -7.29
C ASN A 168 -15.32 6.36 -7.03
N ALA A 169 -14.81 6.09 -5.84
CA ALA A 169 -13.37 6.05 -5.57
C ALA A 169 -12.97 4.58 -5.40
N GLY A 170 -12.37 3.97 -6.42
CA GLY A 170 -12.03 2.54 -6.41
C GLY A 170 -11.44 2.06 -5.08
N GLY A 171 -11.95 0.93 -4.59
CA GLY A 171 -11.39 0.23 -3.44
C GLY A 171 -10.09 -0.46 -3.81
N GLY A 172 -9.32 -0.88 -2.81
CA GLY A 172 -8.09 -1.61 -3.07
C GLY A 172 -7.15 -1.70 -1.87
N VAL A 173 -6.04 -2.37 -2.14
CA VAL A 173 -4.95 -2.65 -1.21
C VAL A 173 -4.16 -1.38 -0.93
N ARG A 174 -3.95 -1.06 0.35
CA ARG A 174 -3.22 0.14 0.78
C ARG A 174 -2.55 -0.03 2.13
N ARG A 175 -1.53 0.80 2.39
CA ARG A 175 -0.94 0.95 3.72
C ARG A 175 -1.88 1.74 4.62
N VAL A 176 -1.93 1.35 5.88
CA VAL A 176 -2.62 2.09 6.94
C VAL A 176 -1.68 2.28 8.11
N SER A 177 -1.76 3.45 8.73
CA SER A 177 -0.95 3.77 9.91
C SER A 177 -1.68 3.37 11.19
N LEU A 178 -0.99 2.62 12.04
CA LEU A 178 -1.39 2.26 13.39
C LEU A 178 -0.83 3.23 14.44
N ALA A 179 -0.08 4.25 14.02
CA ALA A 179 0.38 5.31 14.92
C ALA A 179 -0.74 6.33 15.23
N GLY A 180 -1.73 6.45 14.34
CA GLY A 180 -2.87 7.36 14.51
C GLY A 180 -4.11 6.69 15.12
N ASP A 181 -5.03 7.52 15.63
CA ASP A 181 -6.17 7.04 16.42
C ASP A 181 -7.23 6.28 15.61
N TYR A 182 -7.40 6.59 14.33
CA TYR A 182 -8.50 6.00 13.54
C TYR A 182 -8.44 4.46 13.51
N TRP A 183 -7.28 3.91 13.17
CA TRP A 183 -7.09 2.46 13.10
C TRP A 183 -6.94 1.83 14.49
N ARG A 184 -6.24 2.52 15.42
CA ARG A 184 -6.10 2.05 16.81
C ARG A 184 -7.44 1.92 17.53
N ALA A 185 -8.31 2.91 17.40
CA ALA A 185 -9.64 2.90 18.03
C ALA A 185 -10.57 1.80 17.47
N ARG A 186 -10.23 1.24 16.30
CA ARG A 186 -11.00 0.19 15.62
C ARG A 186 -10.34 -1.18 15.71
N LEU A 187 -9.18 -1.29 16.37
CA LEU A 187 -8.46 -2.55 16.54
C LEU A 187 -9.26 -3.49 17.44
N ILE A 188 -9.52 -4.69 16.93
CA ILE A 188 -10.18 -5.78 17.67
C ILE A 188 -9.13 -6.66 18.35
N GLY A 189 -8.02 -6.92 17.66
CA GLY A 189 -6.96 -7.78 18.16
C GLY A 189 -5.90 -8.08 17.10
N VAL A 190 -4.87 -8.78 17.55
CA VAL A 190 -3.76 -9.25 16.71
C VAL A 190 -3.62 -10.76 16.87
N THR A 191 -3.47 -11.47 15.76
CA THR A 191 -3.30 -12.93 15.73
C THR A 191 -1.98 -13.28 15.06
N ARG A 192 -1.12 -14.01 15.79
CA ARG A 192 0.11 -14.60 15.27
C ARG A 192 -0.16 -16.01 14.75
N ILE A 193 0.11 -16.20 13.46
CA ILE A 193 -0.04 -17.50 12.78
C ILE A 193 1.29 -18.25 12.74
N LEU A 194 2.38 -17.54 12.49
CA LEU A 194 3.72 -18.10 12.41
C LEU A 194 4.39 -17.93 13.77
N ALA A 195 4.63 -19.05 14.45
CA ALA A 195 5.43 -19.05 15.68
C ALA A 195 6.87 -18.63 15.36
N ASP A 196 7.52 -18.00 16.32
CA ASP A 196 8.94 -17.67 16.24
C ASP A 196 9.68 -18.99 16.29
N THR A 197 10.10 -19.50 15.13
CA THR A 197 11.06 -20.60 15.10
C THR A 197 12.35 -20.00 15.62
N GLY A 198 12.66 -20.26 16.89
CA GLY A 198 13.99 -20.03 17.43
C GLY A 198 15.01 -20.63 16.48
N ASN A 199 16.09 -19.91 16.23
CA ASN A 199 17.27 -20.47 15.60
C ASN A 199 17.79 -21.60 16.50
N ASP A 200 17.29 -22.82 16.29
CA ASP A 200 17.85 -24.06 16.83
C ASP A 200 18.95 -24.58 15.88
#